data_AF-A0A2W0AZZ0-F1
#
_entry.id   AF-A0A2W0AZZ0-F1
#
_cell.length_a   1.000
_cell.length_b   1.000
_cell.length_c   1.000
_cell.angle_alpha   90.00
_cell.angle_beta   90.00
_cell.angle_gamma   90.00
#
_symmetry.space_group_name_H-M   'P 1'
#
loop_
_entity.id
_entity.type
_entity.pdbx_description
1 polymer ?
#
loop_
_entity_poly.entity_id
_entity_poly.type
_entity_poly.pdbx_seq_one_letter_code
_entity_poly.pdbx_strand_id
1 'polypeptide(L)'
;MNQVLHIFRKDLRHFWKEIAISWCVLVIYVWQAEEQWNPENMFGPRYFSQLPEQLLPLLLILSWCVLLIRAIQDERLVGDRQFWVTRPYRWVELLGSKILFVLVVIHVPLLIAQLVLLKLAAFAAFPYLGGLLSMHLELLTLLIVPVAVIATVTSTFVRVILFGFIVVLYVIGSSWLSTLVPESALSHASAIPGAIQGIIFLLACAAVILIQYARRWTLVSRGVLVVAVVLTLLIEVATPYSALIARAYPARLETPVKIVLNPSKPDKPVIPVPPPPPKPPK
;
A
#
# COMPACT_ATOMS: atom_id res chain seq x y z
N MET A 1 -31.30 -17.52 9.32
CA MET A 1 -29.85 -17.77 9.42
C MET A 1 -29.15 -16.82 8.47
N ASN A 2 -28.21 -15.98 8.93
CA ASN A 2 -27.63 -14.93 8.10
C ASN A 2 -26.70 -15.55 7.03
N GLN A 3 -27.08 -15.48 5.76
CA GLN A 3 -26.38 -16.12 4.64
C GLN A 3 -24.93 -15.67 4.52
N VAL A 4 -24.67 -14.38 4.83
CA VAL A 4 -23.32 -13.79 4.91
C VAL A 4 -22.42 -14.57 5.85
N LEU A 5 -22.89 -14.86 7.06
CA LEU A 5 -22.11 -15.59 8.08
C LEU A 5 -21.89 -17.05 7.71
N HIS A 6 -22.84 -17.66 7.02
CA HIS A 6 -22.70 -19.04 6.55
C HIS A 6 -21.61 -19.15 5.48
N ILE A 7 -21.62 -18.26 4.47
CA ILE A 7 -20.58 -18.20 3.44
C ILE A 7 -19.22 -17.91 4.08
N PHE A 8 -19.16 -16.91 4.97
CA PHE A 8 -17.92 -16.57 5.67
C PHE A 8 -17.34 -17.73 6.49
N ARG A 9 -18.16 -18.45 7.27
CA ARG A 9 -17.69 -19.62 8.05
C ARG A 9 -17.23 -20.76 7.16
N LYS A 10 -17.89 -20.96 6.01
CA LYS A 10 -17.44 -21.91 4.99
C LYS A 10 -16.05 -21.51 4.47
N ASP A 11 -15.86 -20.24 4.10
CA ASP A 11 -14.59 -19.73 3.59
C ASP A 11 -13.46 -19.87 4.62
N LEU A 12 -13.70 -19.52 5.89
CA LEU A 12 -12.73 -19.71 6.97
C LEU A 12 -12.31 -21.18 7.13
N ARG A 13 -13.27 -22.11 7.08
CA ARG A 13 -12.99 -23.55 7.18
C ARG A 13 -12.28 -24.06 5.94
N HIS A 14 -12.54 -23.51 4.78
CA HIS A 14 -11.92 -23.95 3.54
C HIS A 14 -10.45 -23.50 3.46
N PHE A 15 -10.17 -22.26 3.88
CA PHE A 15 -8.84 -21.62 3.77
C PHE A 15 -8.06 -21.54 5.09
N TRP A 16 -8.40 -22.35 6.09
CA TRP A 16 -7.82 -22.23 7.44
C TRP A 16 -6.29 -22.38 7.45
N LYS A 17 -5.73 -23.20 6.57
CA LYS A 17 -4.28 -23.45 6.50
C LYS A 17 -3.56 -22.21 5.98
N GLU A 18 -4.07 -21.64 4.90
CA GLU A 18 -3.53 -20.42 4.29
C GLU A 18 -3.65 -19.23 5.24
N ILE A 19 -4.76 -19.12 5.97
CA ILE A 19 -4.97 -18.12 7.02
C ILE A 19 -3.94 -18.29 8.13
N ALA A 20 -3.77 -19.51 8.63
CA ALA A 20 -2.80 -19.81 9.69
C ALA A 20 -1.37 -19.46 9.26
N ILE A 21 -0.98 -19.82 8.03
CA ILE A 21 0.34 -19.46 7.48
C ILE A 21 0.51 -17.94 7.41
N SER A 22 -0.49 -17.21 6.91
CA SER A 22 -0.45 -15.75 6.83
C SER A 22 -0.30 -15.10 8.20
N TRP A 23 -1.02 -15.60 9.21
CA TRP A 23 -0.91 -15.13 10.59
C TRP A 23 0.43 -15.49 11.23
N CYS A 24 0.99 -16.67 10.97
CA CYS A 24 2.33 -17.02 11.41
C CYS A 24 3.38 -16.04 10.84
N VAL A 25 3.30 -15.72 9.55
CA VAL A 25 4.18 -14.73 8.90
C VAL A 25 4.02 -13.35 9.56
N LEU A 26 2.79 -12.93 9.86
CA LEU A 26 2.52 -11.67 10.57
C LEU A 26 3.13 -11.65 11.97
N VAL A 27 3.02 -12.74 12.72
CA VAL A 27 3.60 -12.83 14.07
C VAL A 27 5.14 -12.78 14.00
N ILE A 28 5.75 -13.49 13.05
CA ILE A 28 7.21 -13.43 12.82
C ILE A 28 7.63 -12.01 12.45
N TYR A 29 6.85 -11.32 11.61
CA TYR A 29 7.10 -9.92 11.25
C TYR A 29 7.08 -9.00 12.49
N VAL A 30 6.10 -9.16 13.39
CA VAL A 30 6.04 -8.38 14.64
C VAL A 30 7.24 -8.64 15.53
N TRP A 31 7.66 -9.89 15.69
CA TRP A 31 8.85 -10.23 16.47
C TRP A 31 10.13 -9.63 15.88
N GLN A 32 10.32 -9.74 14.56
CA GLN A 32 11.47 -9.15 13.90
C GLN A 32 11.46 -7.61 14.04
N ALA A 33 10.29 -6.98 13.89
CA ALA A 33 10.17 -5.55 14.07
C ALA A 33 10.59 -5.13 15.49
N GLU A 34 10.13 -5.82 16.53
CA GLU A 34 10.55 -5.58 17.92
C GLU A 34 12.08 -5.71 18.12
N GLU A 35 12.69 -6.77 17.59
CA GLU A 35 14.15 -6.99 17.67
C GLU A 35 14.96 -5.84 17.06
N GLN A 36 14.42 -5.15 16.05
CA GLN A 36 15.13 -4.09 15.33
C GLN A 36 15.22 -2.77 16.11
N TRP A 37 14.20 -2.40 16.89
CA TRP A 37 14.16 -1.09 17.57
C TRP A 37 14.32 -1.18 19.10
N ASN A 38 14.17 -2.36 19.72
CA ASN A 38 14.34 -2.52 21.16
C ASN A 38 15.84 -2.55 21.55
N PRO A 39 16.36 -1.55 22.30
CA PRO A 39 17.77 -1.49 22.67
C PRO A 39 18.21 -2.64 23.59
N GLU A 40 17.30 -3.24 24.36
CA GLU A 40 17.61 -4.40 25.21
C GLU A 40 17.97 -5.63 24.36
N ASN A 41 17.36 -5.75 23.18
CA ASN A 41 17.61 -6.83 22.24
C ASN A 41 18.78 -6.54 21.29
N MET A 42 19.41 -5.36 21.39
CA MET A 42 20.52 -4.95 20.53
C MET A 42 21.71 -5.92 20.62
N PHE A 43 21.95 -6.49 21.82
CA PHE A 43 23.02 -7.44 22.13
C PHE A 43 22.51 -8.87 22.41
N GLY A 44 21.20 -9.12 22.26
CA GLY A 44 20.60 -10.44 22.46
C GLY A 44 20.74 -11.36 21.25
N PRO A 45 20.43 -12.67 21.40
CA PRO A 45 20.39 -13.60 20.28
C PRO A 45 19.27 -13.18 19.31
N ARG A 46 19.65 -12.83 18.08
CA ARG A 46 18.72 -12.44 17.03
C ARG A 46 18.29 -13.66 16.24
N TYR A 47 17.11 -14.19 16.55
CA TYR A 47 16.63 -15.43 15.93
C TYR A 47 16.17 -15.22 14.49
N PHE A 48 15.69 -14.02 14.15
CA PHE A 48 15.11 -13.73 12.83
C PHE A 48 15.85 -12.63 12.05
N SER A 49 16.92 -12.03 12.59
CA SER A 49 17.67 -10.96 11.89
C SER A 49 18.45 -11.42 10.66
N GLN A 50 18.55 -12.73 10.42
CA GLN A 50 19.19 -13.26 9.22
C GLN A 50 18.26 -13.24 7.99
N LEU A 51 16.94 -13.08 8.22
CA LEU A 51 16.01 -12.92 7.11
C LEU A 51 16.18 -11.52 6.50
N PRO A 52 16.24 -11.40 5.17
CA PRO A 52 16.28 -10.09 4.53
C PRO A 52 15.10 -9.24 4.99
N GLU A 53 15.35 -7.99 5.38
CA GLU A 53 14.33 -7.08 5.95
C GLU A 53 13.09 -6.93 5.04
N GLN A 54 13.29 -7.09 3.73
CA GLN A 54 12.25 -6.94 2.71
C GLN A 54 11.46 -8.22 2.44
N LEU A 55 11.97 -9.39 2.86
CA LEU A 55 11.37 -10.68 2.53
C LEU A 55 10.05 -10.91 3.28
N LEU A 56 10.00 -10.62 4.58
CA LEU A 56 8.81 -10.86 5.40
C LEU A 56 7.61 -9.99 5.00
N PRO A 57 7.76 -8.65 4.81
CA PRO A 57 6.69 -7.82 4.26
C PRO A 57 6.20 -8.32 2.89
N LEU A 58 7.11 -8.73 2.01
CA LEU A 58 6.77 -9.28 0.70
C LEU A 58 5.98 -10.58 0.80
N LEU A 59 6.41 -11.52 1.65
CA LEU A 59 5.69 -12.77 1.92
C LEU A 59 4.30 -12.50 2.50
N LEU A 60 4.17 -11.52 3.39
CA LEU A 60 2.88 -11.14 3.97
C LEU A 60 1.93 -10.62 2.89
N ILE A 61 2.38 -9.67 2.07
CA ILE A 61 1.62 -9.12 0.93
C ILE A 61 1.19 -10.24 -0.03
N LEU A 62 2.12 -11.13 -0.42
CA LEU A 62 1.82 -12.25 -1.30
C LEU A 62 0.80 -13.21 -0.67
N SER A 63 0.93 -13.51 0.63
CA SER A 63 -0.01 -14.37 1.34
C SER A 63 -1.44 -13.81 1.31
N TRP A 64 -1.59 -12.49 1.51
CA TRP A 64 -2.88 -11.80 1.46
C TRP A 64 -3.46 -11.75 0.05
N CYS A 65 -2.63 -11.49 -0.96
CA CYS A 65 -3.03 -11.56 -2.36
C CYS A 65 -3.59 -12.93 -2.70
N VAL A 66 -2.86 -14.00 -2.36
CA VAL A 66 -3.29 -15.38 -2.63
C VAL A 66 -4.60 -15.71 -1.91
N LEU A 67 -4.73 -15.35 -0.62
CA LEU A 67 -5.96 -15.53 0.14
C LEU A 67 -7.14 -14.82 -0.50
N LEU A 68 -6.97 -13.55 -0.88
CA LEU A 68 -8.02 -12.74 -1.49
C LEU A 68 -8.45 -13.29 -2.85
N ILE A 69 -7.48 -13.62 -3.71
CA ILE A 69 -7.74 -14.20 -5.03
C ILE A 69 -8.51 -15.50 -4.89
N ARG A 70 -8.07 -16.40 -4.00
CA ARG A 70 -8.74 -17.69 -3.79
C ARG A 70 -10.12 -17.53 -3.17
N ALA A 71 -10.28 -16.64 -2.20
CA ALA A 71 -11.58 -16.39 -1.56
C ALA A 71 -12.61 -15.83 -2.56
N ILE A 72 -12.19 -15.01 -3.52
CA ILE A 72 -13.04 -14.47 -4.58
C ILE A 72 -13.29 -15.51 -5.67
N GLN A 73 -12.26 -16.21 -6.12
CA GLN A 73 -12.35 -17.19 -7.22
C GLN A 73 -12.94 -18.55 -6.80
N ASP A 74 -13.08 -18.86 -5.51
CA ASP A 74 -13.82 -20.06 -5.07
C ASP A 74 -15.28 -19.99 -5.53
N GLU A 75 -15.83 -18.78 -5.53
CA GLU A 75 -17.14 -18.45 -6.08
C GLU A 75 -16.94 -17.70 -7.40
N ARG A 76 -16.52 -18.46 -8.43
CA ARG A 76 -16.04 -17.96 -9.74
C ARG A 76 -17.03 -17.09 -10.49
N LEU A 77 -16.95 -15.76 -10.37
CA LEU A 77 -17.85 -14.80 -11.05
C LEU A 77 -17.80 -14.89 -12.59
N VAL A 78 -16.73 -15.47 -13.14
CA VAL A 78 -16.45 -15.55 -14.58
C VAL A 78 -16.11 -16.99 -14.98
N GLY A 79 -16.65 -17.43 -16.12
CA GLY A 79 -16.38 -18.74 -16.73
C GLY A 79 -17.60 -19.66 -16.74
N ASP A 80 -17.35 -20.93 -17.05
CA ASP A 80 -18.41 -21.88 -17.44
C ASP A 80 -18.95 -22.70 -16.25
N ARG A 81 -18.21 -22.75 -15.14
CA ARG A 81 -18.64 -23.42 -13.89
C ARG A 81 -19.44 -22.45 -13.02
N GLN A 82 -20.65 -22.11 -13.47
CA GLN A 82 -21.52 -21.14 -12.83
C GLN A 82 -22.42 -21.80 -11.78
N PHE A 83 -21.91 -21.94 -10.56
CA PHE A 83 -22.65 -22.62 -9.48
C PHE A 83 -23.97 -21.92 -9.07
N TRP A 84 -24.09 -20.63 -9.38
CA TRP A 84 -25.30 -19.84 -9.12
C TRP A 84 -26.48 -20.14 -10.04
N VAL A 85 -26.26 -20.84 -11.16
CA VAL A 85 -27.39 -21.28 -12.00
C VAL A 85 -28.26 -22.27 -11.24
N THR A 86 -27.67 -23.06 -10.34
CA THR A 86 -28.38 -24.05 -9.54
C THR A 86 -28.69 -23.58 -8.11
N ARG A 87 -28.04 -22.51 -7.62
CA ARG A 87 -28.33 -21.88 -6.31
C ARG A 87 -28.19 -20.35 -6.38
N PRO A 88 -29.29 -19.59 -6.46
CA PRO A 88 -29.22 -18.13 -6.58
C PRO A 88 -28.84 -17.47 -5.24
N TYR A 89 -27.57 -17.12 -5.08
CA TYR A 89 -27.13 -16.24 -4.00
C TYR A 89 -27.47 -14.78 -4.31
N ARG A 90 -27.96 -14.04 -3.33
CA ARG A 90 -28.10 -12.58 -3.44
C ARG A 90 -26.70 -11.96 -3.48
N TRP A 91 -26.43 -11.16 -4.51
CA TRP A 91 -25.10 -10.60 -4.75
C TRP A 91 -24.58 -9.74 -3.58
N VAL A 92 -25.48 -9.04 -2.87
CA VAL A 92 -25.15 -8.23 -1.68
C VAL A 92 -24.59 -9.10 -0.56
N GLU A 93 -25.19 -10.28 -0.36
CA GLU A 93 -24.78 -11.19 0.71
C GLU A 93 -23.45 -11.87 0.38
N LEU A 94 -23.23 -12.17 -0.91
CA LEU A 94 -21.95 -12.68 -1.41
C LEU A 94 -20.83 -11.64 -1.27
N LEU A 95 -21.09 -10.40 -1.67
CA LEU A 95 -20.10 -9.32 -1.52
C LEU A 95 -19.84 -9.02 -0.04
N GLY A 96 -20.90 -8.96 0.76
CA GLY A 96 -20.82 -8.76 2.20
C GLY A 96 -19.99 -9.83 2.90
N SER A 97 -20.06 -11.10 2.48
CA SER A 97 -19.22 -12.14 3.06
C SER A 97 -17.74 -11.98 2.69
N LYS A 98 -17.42 -11.48 1.49
CA LYS A 98 -16.02 -11.18 1.12
C LYS A 98 -15.47 -9.97 1.86
N ILE A 99 -16.27 -8.92 2.04
CA ILE A 99 -15.91 -7.78 2.87
C ILE A 99 -15.63 -8.24 4.31
N LEU A 100 -16.51 -9.07 4.87
CA LEU A 100 -16.33 -9.62 6.21
C LEU A 100 -15.07 -10.50 6.29
N PHE A 101 -14.79 -11.31 5.26
CA PHE A 101 -13.58 -12.11 5.19
C PHE A 101 -12.32 -11.25 5.27
N VAL A 102 -12.22 -10.22 4.42
CA VAL A 102 -11.09 -9.29 4.43
C VAL A 102 -10.93 -8.60 5.79
N LEU A 103 -12.04 -8.12 6.36
CA LEU A 103 -12.02 -7.41 7.65
C LEU A 103 -11.48 -8.32 8.76
N VAL A 104 -11.96 -9.55 8.86
CA VAL A 104 -11.61 -10.46 9.95
C VAL A 104 -10.25 -11.15 9.74
N VAL A 105 -9.89 -11.48 8.50
CA VAL A 105 -8.68 -12.27 8.22
C VAL A 105 -7.45 -11.39 8.02
N ILE A 106 -7.62 -10.17 7.50
CA ILE A 106 -6.50 -9.28 7.16
C ILE A 106 -6.45 -8.09 8.11
N HIS A 107 -7.51 -7.27 8.17
CA HIS A 107 -7.47 -6.02 8.93
C HIS A 107 -7.43 -6.23 10.45
N VAL A 108 -8.25 -7.11 11.01
CA VAL A 108 -8.27 -7.34 12.47
C VAL A 108 -6.91 -7.86 13.00
N PRO A 109 -6.29 -8.90 12.41
CA PRO A 109 -4.98 -9.37 12.85
C PRO A 109 -3.88 -8.32 12.68
N LEU A 110 -3.92 -7.56 11.59
CA LEU A 110 -2.98 -6.45 11.37
C LEU A 110 -3.15 -5.33 12.41
N LEU A 111 -4.39 -4.96 12.75
CA LEU A 111 -4.67 -3.99 13.78
C LEU A 111 -4.15 -4.47 15.14
N ILE A 112 -4.36 -5.74 15.48
CA ILE A 112 -3.82 -6.34 16.71
C ILE A 112 -2.29 -6.27 16.70
N ALA A 113 -1.64 -6.63 15.60
CA ALA A 113 -0.18 -6.55 15.45
C ALA A 113 0.34 -5.12 15.67
N GLN A 114 -0.31 -4.12 15.09
CA GLN A 114 0.05 -2.71 15.26
C GLN A 114 -0.17 -2.21 16.70
N LEU A 115 -1.26 -2.60 17.35
CA LEU A 115 -1.52 -2.28 18.75
C LEU A 115 -0.50 -2.93 19.69
N VAL A 116 -0.08 -4.16 19.39
CA VAL A 116 1.00 -4.84 20.11
C VAL A 116 2.32 -4.09 19.95
N LEU A 117 2.69 -3.69 18.73
CA LEU A 117 3.91 -2.91 18.47
C LEU A 117 3.90 -1.56 19.19
N LEU A 118 2.78 -0.84 19.18
CA LEU A 118 2.64 0.42 19.93
C LEU A 118 2.81 0.21 21.43
N LYS A 119 2.20 -0.86 21.97
CA LYS A 119 2.34 -1.20 23.38
C LYS A 119 3.77 -1.55 23.76
N LEU A 120 4.46 -2.35 22.94
CA LEU A 120 5.86 -2.71 23.15
C LEU A 120 6.74 -1.46 23.13
N ALA A 121 6.47 -0.52 22.22
CA ALA A 121 7.18 0.75 22.11
C ALA A 121 6.75 1.80 23.16
N ALA A 122 5.97 1.40 24.17
CA ALA A 122 5.48 2.27 25.25
C ALA A 122 4.68 3.49 24.77
N PHE A 123 4.08 3.43 23.59
CA PHE A 123 3.18 4.47 23.07
C PHE A 123 1.72 4.19 23.46
N ALA A 124 1.00 5.25 23.84
CA ALA A 124 -0.45 5.17 24.02
C ALA A 124 -1.14 4.97 22.65
N ALA A 125 -2.13 4.09 22.56
CA ALA A 125 -2.77 3.78 21.26
C ALA A 125 -3.66 4.90 20.71
N PHE A 126 -4.36 5.64 21.60
CA PHE A 126 -5.40 6.59 21.22
C PHE A 126 -4.89 7.75 20.32
N PRO A 127 -3.75 8.39 20.61
CA PRO A 127 -3.19 9.45 19.75
C PRO A 127 -2.85 8.99 18.33
N TYR A 128 -2.56 7.70 18.14
CA TYR A 128 -2.15 7.14 16.83
C TYR A 128 -3.31 6.50 16.05
N LEU A 129 -4.55 6.54 16.55
CA LEU A 129 -5.70 5.95 15.85
C LEU A 129 -5.87 6.49 14.44
N GLY A 130 -5.65 7.79 14.23
CA GLY A 130 -5.72 8.41 12.89
C GLY A 130 -4.71 7.81 11.92
N GLY A 131 -3.47 7.61 12.37
CA GLY A 131 -2.41 6.98 11.58
C GLY A 131 -2.66 5.49 11.34
N LEU A 132 -3.19 4.77 12.33
CA LEU A 132 -3.57 3.37 12.16
C LEU A 132 -4.68 3.23 11.11
N LEU A 133 -5.70 4.09 11.17
CA LEU A 133 -6.79 4.10 10.19
C LEU A 133 -6.29 4.48 8.80
N SER A 134 -5.37 5.45 8.66
CA SER A 134 -4.80 5.79 7.35
C SER A 134 -4.03 4.61 6.76
N MET A 135 -3.23 3.88 7.54
CA MET A 135 -2.56 2.66 7.07
C MET A 135 -3.53 1.57 6.61
N HIS A 136 -4.68 1.42 7.29
CA HIS A 136 -5.72 0.47 6.87
C HIS A 136 -6.40 0.90 5.57
N LEU A 137 -6.66 2.21 5.41
CA LEU A 137 -7.21 2.77 4.17
C LEU A 137 -6.23 2.65 3.01
N GLU A 138 -4.94 2.89 3.25
CA GLU A 138 -3.88 2.69 2.27
C GLU A 138 -3.79 1.22 1.84
N LEU A 139 -3.76 0.28 2.78
CA LEU A 139 -3.79 -1.15 2.47
C LEU A 139 -5.04 -1.54 1.66
N LEU A 140 -6.20 -1.01 2.04
CA LEU A 140 -7.46 -1.27 1.36
C LEU A 140 -7.42 -0.78 -0.09
N THR A 141 -6.98 0.46 -0.30
CA THR A 141 -7.00 1.13 -1.60
C THR A 141 -5.87 0.69 -2.53
N LEU A 142 -4.67 0.45 -2.00
CA LEU A 142 -3.49 0.11 -2.81
C LEU A 142 -3.36 -1.39 -3.08
N LEU A 143 -3.81 -2.24 -2.16
CA LEU A 143 -3.62 -3.69 -2.28
C LEU A 143 -4.95 -4.45 -2.45
N ILE A 144 -5.85 -4.31 -1.48
CA ILE A 144 -7.03 -5.19 -1.40
C ILE A 144 -7.99 -4.92 -2.56
N VAL A 145 -8.37 -3.67 -2.80
CA VAL A 145 -9.32 -3.32 -3.87
C VAL A 145 -8.78 -3.69 -5.25
N PRO A 146 -7.53 -3.37 -5.63
CA PRO A 146 -6.99 -3.72 -6.95
C PRO A 146 -6.89 -5.23 -7.16
N VAL A 147 -6.41 -5.97 -6.16
CA VAL A 147 -6.32 -7.44 -6.24
C VAL A 147 -7.72 -8.07 -6.32
N ALA A 148 -8.68 -7.55 -5.56
CA ALA A 148 -10.07 -7.99 -5.64
C ALA A 148 -10.66 -7.76 -7.05
N VAL A 149 -10.44 -6.58 -7.63
CA VAL A 149 -10.86 -6.27 -9.01
C VAL A 149 -10.31 -7.29 -9.99
N ILE A 150 -8.99 -7.54 -9.97
CA ILE A 150 -8.36 -8.53 -10.87
C ILE A 150 -8.97 -9.91 -10.65
N ALA A 151 -9.15 -10.33 -9.40
CA ALA A 151 -9.74 -11.62 -9.06
C ALA A 151 -11.19 -11.75 -9.55
N THR A 152 -11.98 -10.67 -9.54
CA THR A 152 -13.38 -10.69 -10.01
C THR A 152 -13.52 -10.74 -11.53
N VAL A 153 -12.55 -10.25 -12.31
CA VAL A 153 -12.61 -10.23 -13.79
C VAL A 153 -11.90 -11.40 -14.46
N THR A 154 -11.20 -12.22 -13.67
CA THR A 154 -10.46 -13.39 -14.10
C THR A 154 -11.11 -14.67 -13.59
N SER A 155 -11.04 -15.73 -14.39
CA SER A 155 -11.68 -17.03 -14.08
C SER A 155 -10.73 -18.07 -13.48
N THR A 156 -9.42 -17.81 -13.53
CA THR A 156 -8.37 -18.73 -13.09
C THR A 156 -7.21 -17.99 -12.45
N PHE A 157 -6.48 -18.68 -11.58
CA PHE A 157 -5.29 -18.14 -10.91
C PHE A 157 -4.19 -17.73 -11.91
N VAL A 158 -3.98 -18.52 -12.97
CA VAL A 158 -3.00 -18.19 -14.04
C VAL A 158 -3.33 -16.87 -14.72
N ARG A 159 -4.62 -16.59 -14.99
CA ARG A 159 -5.05 -15.32 -15.58
C ARG A 159 -4.81 -14.14 -14.63
N VAL A 160 -4.91 -14.34 -13.32
CA VAL A 160 -4.56 -13.33 -12.33
C VAL A 160 -3.08 -13.01 -12.38
N ILE A 161 -2.21 -14.01 -12.44
CA ILE A 161 -0.76 -13.80 -12.56
C ILE A 161 -0.42 -13.01 -13.82
N LEU A 162 -1.02 -13.37 -14.96
CA LEU A 162 -0.82 -12.63 -16.22
C LEU A 162 -1.30 -11.17 -16.12
N PHE A 163 -2.46 -10.93 -15.49
CA PHE A 163 -2.91 -9.56 -15.21
C PHE A 163 -1.96 -8.83 -14.27
N GLY A 164 -1.45 -9.50 -13.24
CA GLY A 164 -0.44 -8.95 -12.34
C GLY A 164 0.82 -8.51 -13.09
N PHE A 165 1.27 -9.30 -14.06
CA PHE A 165 2.39 -8.92 -14.93
C PHE A 165 2.08 -7.67 -15.77
N ILE A 166 0.87 -7.55 -16.32
CA ILE A 166 0.43 -6.34 -17.03
C ILE A 166 0.43 -5.12 -16.09
N VAL A 167 -0.02 -5.27 -14.85
CA VAL A 167 0.02 -4.19 -13.84
C VAL A 167 1.45 -3.78 -13.52
N VAL A 168 2.37 -4.73 -13.37
CA VAL A 168 3.80 -4.43 -13.17
C VAL A 168 4.37 -3.68 -14.37
N LEU A 169 4.09 -4.13 -15.60
CA LEU A 169 4.51 -3.42 -16.81
C LEU A 169 3.91 -2.02 -16.90
N TYR A 170 2.66 -1.83 -16.48
CA TYR A 170 2.03 -0.52 -16.40
C TYR A 170 2.78 0.39 -15.42
N VAL A 171 3.11 -0.08 -14.21
CA VAL A 171 3.84 0.71 -13.21
C VAL A 171 5.25 1.08 -13.70
N ILE A 172 5.95 0.14 -14.35
CA ILE A 172 7.26 0.41 -14.95
C ILE A 172 7.13 1.44 -16.09
N GLY A 173 6.12 1.26 -16.94
CA GLY A 173 5.83 2.15 -18.07
C GLY A 173 5.47 3.56 -17.63
N SER A 174 4.62 3.72 -16.60
CA SER A 174 4.28 5.02 -16.02
C SER A 174 5.50 5.66 -15.35
N SER A 175 6.28 4.87 -14.59
CA SER A 175 7.53 5.38 -13.98
C SER A 175 8.50 5.88 -15.05
N TRP A 176 8.67 5.15 -16.15
CA TRP A 176 9.50 5.59 -17.27
C TRP A 176 8.92 6.83 -17.96
N LEU A 177 7.60 6.87 -18.21
CA LEU A 177 6.91 8.02 -18.79
C LEU A 177 7.09 9.28 -17.94
N SER A 178 7.03 9.17 -16.61
CA SER A 178 7.25 10.30 -15.70
C SER A 178 8.63 10.94 -15.90
N THR A 179 9.67 10.17 -16.25
CA THR A 179 11.02 10.72 -16.51
C THR A 179 11.07 11.59 -17.78
N LEU A 180 10.13 11.41 -18.71
CA LEU A 180 10.04 12.18 -19.94
C LEU A 180 9.21 13.46 -19.77
N VAL A 181 8.32 13.50 -18.78
CA VAL A 181 7.47 14.67 -18.50
C VAL A 181 8.23 15.62 -17.56
N PRO A 182 8.61 16.83 -18.02
CA PRO A 182 9.35 17.77 -17.20
C PRO A 182 8.61 18.09 -15.89
N GLU A 183 9.33 18.09 -14.78
CA GLU A 183 8.83 18.50 -13.45
C GLU A 183 7.70 17.62 -12.88
N SER A 184 7.35 16.50 -13.53
CA SER A 184 6.37 15.52 -13.03
C SER A 184 6.81 14.86 -11.71
N ALA A 185 8.13 14.71 -11.51
CA ALA A 185 8.72 14.22 -10.27
C ALA A 185 8.45 15.17 -9.08
N LEU A 186 8.23 16.45 -9.36
CA LEU A 186 7.84 17.47 -8.38
C LEU A 186 6.33 17.56 -8.23
N SER A 187 5.53 16.69 -8.89
CA SER A 187 4.07 16.73 -8.82
C SER A 187 3.51 16.60 -7.39
N HIS A 188 4.29 16.05 -6.45
CA HIS A 188 3.97 16.06 -5.02
C HIS A 188 3.79 17.48 -4.44
N ALA A 189 4.34 18.51 -5.10
CA ALA A 189 4.09 19.92 -4.80
C ALA A 189 2.63 20.34 -4.95
N SER A 190 1.87 19.63 -5.81
CA SER A 190 0.46 19.86 -6.04
C SER A 190 -0.30 18.54 -5.82
N ALA A 191 -0.99 18.40 -4.69
CA ALA A 191 -1.74 17.17 -4.39
C ALA A 191 -2.90 16.87 -5.35
N ILE A 192 -3.26 17.82 -6.22
CA ILE A 192 -4.49 17.80 -7.03
C ILE A 192 -4.47 16.71 -8.12
N PRO A 193 -3.44 16.61 -9.00
CA PRO A 193 -3.45 15.61 -10.07
C PRO A 193 -3.41 14.18 -9.53
N GLY A 194 -2.61 13.93 -8.48
CA GLY A 194 -2.54 12.64 -7.81
C GLY A 194 -3.86 12.25 -7.13
N ALA A 195 -4.54 13.20 -6.48
CA ALA A 195 -5.84 12.95 -5.88
C ALA A 195 -6.90 12.58 -6.93
N ILE A 196 -6.92 13.27 -8.08
CA ILE A 196 -7.85 12.97 -9.18
C ILE A 196 -7.58 11.57 -9.75
N GLN A 197 -6.32 11.20 -10.00
CA GLN A 197 -5.96 9.85 -10.45
C GLN A 197 -6.40 8.78 -9.45
N GLY A 198 -6.15 9.00 -8.16
CA GLY A 198 -6.60 8.10 -7.09
C GLY A 198 -8.12 7.94 -7.04
N ILE A 199 -8.88 9.04 -7.16
CA ILE A 199 -10.35 8.99 -7.17
C ILE A 199 -10.86 8.24 -8.40
N ILE A 200 -10.34 8.52 -9.60
CA ILE A 200 -10.73 7.82 -10.83
C ILE A 200 -10.47 6.31 -10.69
N PHE A 201 -9.29 5.95 -10.19
CA PHE A 201 -8.91 4.56 -9.97
C PHE A 201 -9.86 3.86 -9.00
N LEU A 202 -10.17 4.48 -7.85
CA LEU A 202 -11.07 3.91 -6.85
C LEU A 202 -12.51 3.77 -7.37
N LEU A 203 -13.00 4.78 -8.08
CA LEU A 203 -14.33 4.72 -8.71
C LEU A 203 -14.41 3.63 -9.77
N ALA A 204 -13.39 3.47 -10.60
CA ALA A 204 -13.31 2.41 -11.59
C ALA A 204 -13.31 1.03 -10.92
N CYS A 205 -12.51 0.86 -9.87
CA CYS A 205 -12.46 -0.39 -9.11
C CYS A 205 -13.81 -0.74 -8.47
N ALA A 206 -14.44 0.24 -7.81
CA ALA A 206 -15.76 0.06 -7.20
C ALA A 206 -16.81 -0.29 -8.25
N ALA A 207 -16.83 0.42 -9.38
CA ALA A 207 -17.74 0.15 -10.49
C ALA A 207 -17.55 -1.27 -11.03
N VAL A 208 -16.30 -1.71 -11.24
CA VAL A 208 -16.00 -3.06 -11.73
C VAL A 208 -16.48 -4.13 -10.75
N ILE A 209 -16.19 -4.00 -9.45
CA ILE A 209 -16.67 -4.95 -8.44
C ILE A 209 -18.20 -5.00 -8.45
N LEU A 210 -18.88 -3.84 -8.43
CA LEU A 210 -20.33 -3.78 -8.42
C LEU A 210 -20.96 -4.37 -9.68
N ILE A 211 -20.42 -4.03 -10.87
CA ILE A 211 -20.88 -4.60 -12.15
C ILE A 211 -20.67 -6.11 -12.16
N GLN A 212 -19.52 -6.62 -11.69
CA GLN A 212 -19.22 -8.04 -11.65
C GLN A 212 -20.14 -8.80 -10.68
N TYR A 213 -20.42 -8.28 -9.49
CA TYR A 213 -21.29 -8.94 -8.53
C TYR A 213 -22.77 -8.84 -8.91
N ALA A 214 -23.24 -7.67 -9.38
CA ALA A 214 -24.66 -7.43 -9.64
C ALA A 214 -25.11 -7.90 -11.03
N ARG A 215 -24.32 -7.64 -12.09
CA ARG A 215 -24.70 -7.90 -13.48
C ARG A 215 -23.82 -8.93 -14.18
N ARG A 216 -22.61 -9.18 -13.69
CA ARG A 216 -21.62 -10.14 -14.22
C ARG A 216 -21.18 -9.82 -15.66
N TRP A 217 -21.25 -8.55 -16.04
CA TRP A 217 -20.91 -8.08 -17.40
C TRP A 217 -19.40 -7.92 -17.56
N THR A 218 -18.73 -9.03 -17.81
CA THR A 218 -17.25 -9.11 -17.85
C THR A 218 -16.61 -8.21 -18.90
N LEU A 219 -17.23 -8.09 -20.08
CA LEU A 219 -16.74 -7.22 -21.15
C LEU A 219 -16.79 -5.74 -20.75
N VAL A 220 -17.89 -5.31 -20.14
CA VAL A 220 -18.05 -3.94 -19.65
C VAL A 220 -17.04 -3.65 -18.54
N SER A 221 -16.91 -4.57 -17.58
CA SER A 221 -15.92 -4.46 -16.50
C SER A 221 -14.49 -4.33 -17.03
N ARG A 222 -14.10 -5.12 -18.04
CA ARG A 222 -12.77 -5.02 -18.66
C ARG A 222 -12.59 -3.71 -19.43
N GLY A 223 -13.63 -3.26 -20.14
CA GLY A 223 -13.63 -1.96 -20.81
C GLY A 223 -13.43 -0.80 -19.83
N VAL A 224 -14.12 -0.82 -18.69
CA VAL A 224 -13.95 0.19 -17.61
C VAL A 224 -12.50 0.22 -17.11
N LEU A 225 -11.85 -0.94 -16.92
CA LEU A 225 -10.45 -0.98 -16.50
C LEU A 225 -9.50 -0.38 -17.54
N VAL A 226 -9.69 -0.72 -18.83
CA VAL A 226 -8.87 -0.17 -19.91
C VAL A 226 -9.04 1.35 -19.99
N VAL A 227 -10.28 1.84 -19.92
CA VAL A 227 -10.56 3.28 -19.93
C VAL A 227 -9.93 3.98 -18.74
N ALA A 228 -10.01 3.39 -17.53
CA ALA A 228 -9.39 3.96 -16.34
C ALA A 228 -7.86 4.09 -16.49
N VAL A 229 -7.19 3.04 -16.99
CA VAL A 229 -5.75 3.03 -17.26
C VAL A 229 -5.35 4.09 -18.29
N VAL A 230 -6.12 4.23 -19.37
CA VAL A 230 -5.86 5.26 -20.39
C VAL A 230 -6.05 6.66 -19.80
N LEU A 231 -7.10 6.88 -19.01
CA LEU A 231 -7.35 8.18 -18.38
C LEU A 231 -6.25 8.56 -17.38
N THR A 232 -5.74 7.61 -16.58
CA THR A 232 -4.66 7.91 -15.63
C THR A 232 -3.37 8.32 -16.34
N LEU A 233 -3.01 7.64 -17.44
CA LEU A 233 -1.87 8.01 -18.27
C LEU A 233 -2.07 9.36 -18.98
N LEU A 234 -3.28 9.62 -19.48
CA LEU A 234 -3.58 10.91 -20.11
C LEU A 234 -3.47 12.07 -19.11
N ILE A 235 -3.92 11.88 -17.87
CA ILE A 235 -3.77 12.90 -16.82
C ILE A 235 -2.29 13.12 -16.53
N GLU A 236 -1.49 12.06 -16.44
CA GLU A 236 -0.04 12.18 -16.20
C GLU A 236 0.65 13.02 -17.28
N VAL A 237 0.30 12.83 -18.56
CA VAL A 237 0.91 13.57 -19.67
C VAL A 237 0.33 14.97 -19.84
N ALA A 238 -0.97 15.15 -19.63
CA ALA A 238 -1.66 16.41 -19.90
C ALA A 238 -1.59 17.42 -18.73
N THR A 239 -1.13 17.01 -17.55
CA THR A 239 -1.04 17.90 -16.39
C THR A 239 0.05 18.95 -16.59
N PRO A 240 -0.27 20.25 -16.52
CA PRO A 240 0.73 21.32 -16.63
C PRO A 240 1.47 21.49 -15.29
N TYR A 241 2.38 20.56 -14.99
CA TYR A 241 3.11 20.55 -13.71
C TYR A 241 3.85 21.85 -13.44
N SER A 242 4.46 22.47 -14.45
CA SER A 242 5.19 23.73 -14.31
C SER A 242 4.32 24.90 -13.86
N ALA A 243 3.09 25.00 -14.36
CA ALA A 243 2.15 26.03 -13.93
C ALA A 243 1.67 25.79 -12.49
N LEU A 244 1.45 24.54 -12.10
CA LEU A 244 1.06 24.16 -10.74
C LEU A 244 2.18 24.43 -9.74
N ILE A 245 3.43 24.12 -10.10
CA ILE A 245 4.62 24.35 -9.30
C ILE A 245 4.88 25.85 -9.16
N ALA A 246 4.80 26.63 -10.24
CA ALA A 246 4.95 28.08 -10.18
C ALA A 246 3.90 28.76 -9.27
N ARG A 247 2.70 28.18 -9.18
CA ARG A 247 1.65 28.63 -8.25
C ARG A 247 1.94 28.25 -6.80
N ALA A 248 2.42 27.03 -6.55
CA ALA A 248 2.71 26.54 -5.21
C ALA A 248 3.98 27.18 -4.61
N TYR A 249 4.97 27.43 -5.47
CA TYR A 249 6.25 28.05 -5.14
C TYR A 249 6.48 29.30 -5.99
N PRO A 250 5.75 30.41 -5.73
CA PRO A 250 6.03 31.66 -6.40
C PRO A 250 7.47 32.08 -6.08
N ALA A 251 8.25 32.42 -7.11
CA ALA A 251 9.60 32.94 -6.94
C ALA A 251 9.54 34.23 -6.11
N ARG A 252 9.81 34.15 -4.81
CA ARG A 252 10.10 35.33 -4.00
C ARG A 252 11.43 35.90 -4.51
N LEU A 253 11.34 37.02 -5.21
CA LEU A 253 12.46 37.82 -5.69
C LEU A 253 13.37 38.35 -4.55
N GLU A 254 12.95 38.19 -3.29
CA GLU A 254 13.78 38.48 -2.13
C GLU A 254 14.48 37.20 -1.68
N THR A 255 15.72 37.01 -2.16
CA THR A 255 16.67 36.12 -1.51
C THR A 255 17.26 36.86 -0.29
N PRO A 256 16.86 36.56 0.96
CA PRO A 256 17.54 37.15 2.13
C PRO A 256 18.99 36.65 2.27
N VAL A 257 19.38 35.62 1.50
CA VAL A 257 20.72 35.04 1.55
C VAL A 257 21.30 34.91 0.14
N LYS A 258 22.11 35.89 -0.25
CA LYS A 258 23.12 35.70 -1.31
C LYS A 258 24.26 34.89 -0.71
N ILE A 259 24.31 33.59 -0.99
CA ILE A 259 25.48 32.78 -0.66
C ILE A 259 26.58 33.19 -1.65
N VAL A 260 27.42 34.14 -1.23
CA VAL A 260 28.67 34.44 -1.91
C VAL A 260 29.63 33.32 -1.55
N LEU A 261 29.74 32.32 -2.42
CA LEU A 261 30.87 31.41 -2.41
C LEU A 261 32.10 32.26 -2.68
N ASN A 262 32.88 32.53 -1.63
CA ASN A 262 34.18 33.18 -1.74
C ASN A 262 35.24 32.08 -1.86
N PRO A 263 35.66 31.70 -3.07
CA PRO A 263 36.66 30.64 -3.27
C PRO A 263 38.06 31.04 -2.75
N SER A 264 38.26 32.26 -2.25
CA SER A 264 39.57 32.79 -1.90
C SER A 264 39.98 32.62 -0.44
N LYS A 265 39.18 31.96 0.41
CA LYS A 265 39.52 31.76 1.83
C LYS A 265 39.50 30.28 2.21
N PRO A 266 40.64 29.58 2.20
CA PRO A 266 40.73 28.29 2.86
C PRO A 266 40.56 28.53 4.37
N ASP A 267 39.52 27.97 4.96
CA ASP A 267 39.34 27.96 6.41
C ASP A 267 40.52 27.22 7.04
N LYS A 268 41.44 27.98 7.64
CA LYS A 268 42.48 27.40 8.48
C LYS A 268 41.78 26.85 9.74
N PRO A 269 42.04 25.59 10.13
CA PRO A 269 41.49 25.05 11.36
C PRO A 269 41.95 25.91 12.54
N VAL A 270 40.99 26.34 13.35
CA VAL A 270 41.25 27.10 14.59
C VAL A 270 41.94 26.15 15.57
N ILE A 271 43.26 26.27 15.70
CA ILE A 271 44.02 25.59 16.74
C ILE A 271 43.75 26.35 18.06
N PRO A 272 43.29 25.67 19.13
CA PRO A 272 43.09 26.32 20.44
C PRO A 272 44.41 26.86 20.97
N VAL A 273 44.46 28.15 21.29
CA VAL A 273 45.62 28.79 21.93
C VAL A 273 45.72 28.30 23.37
N PRO A 274 46.88 27.77 23.83
CA PRO A 274 47.05 27.34 25.21
C PRO A 274 47.06 28.54 26.17
N PRO A 275 46.56 28.37 27.41
CA PRO A 275 46.47 29.47 28.39
C PRO A 275 47.86 29.95 28.83
N PRO A 276 48.00 31.27 29.13
CA PRO A 276 49.29 31.85 29.52
C PRO A 276 49.77 31.33 30.88
N PRO A 277 51.10 31.21 31.08
CA PRO A 277 51.67 30.69 32.32
C PRO A 277 51.41 31.61 33.53
N PRO A 278 51.26 31.05 34.74
CA PRO A 278 50.99 31.81 35.96
C PRO A 278 52.16 32.74 36.31
N LYS A 279 51.83 33.96 36.72
CA LYS A 279 52.81 34.98 37.14
C LYS A 279 53.52 34.53 38.43
N PRO A 280 54.83 34.80 38.57
CA PRO A 280 55.58 34.43 39.77
C PRO A 280 55.12 35.24 41.00
N PRO A 281 55.13 34.62 42.19
CA PRO A 281 54.75 35.29 43.44
C PRO A 281 55.75 36.39 43.81
N LYS A 282 55.22 37.49 44.38
CA LYS A 282 56.00 38.58 44.97
C LYS A 282 56.44 38.23 46.39
#